data_AF-A0A7R9JNA5-F1
#
_entry.id   AF-A0A7R9JNA5-F1
#
_cell.length_a   1.000
_cell.length_b   1.000
_cell.length_c   1.000
_cell.angle_alpha   90.00
_cell.angle_beta   90.00
_cell.angle_gamma   90.00
#
_symmetry.space_group_name_H-M   'P 1'
#
loop_
_entity.id
_entity.type
_entity.pdbx_description
1 polymer ?
#
loop_
_entity_poly.entity_id
_entity_poly.type
_entity_poly.pdbx_seq_one_letter_code
_entity_poly.pdbx_strand_id
1 'polypeptide(L)'
;MSGLTNYLSLAMYFCTNQMWTQLFYGAMDDVTGSSEADSVISLDSNTQIDKGFCSWLTTIFRIKDESILQKCGPDAVQYLSFQRHILFYMSVMMVISLGVVLPINFQGTLQGDETNFGHTTLSNLDPNSPWLWVHVTLAILYLPLGIIIMRRFSITLKLEEEDGGVSRTLMITNIPRTYCDTADLQRHFREAYPEIEIQDIQLAYDITRVSVLDKEW
;
A
#
# COMPACT_ATOMS: atom_id res chain seq x y z
N MET A 1 8.49 -40.13 -16.19
CA MET A 1 8.35 -39.01 -17.16
C MET A 1 7.09 -38.18 -16.89
N SER A 2 6.78 -37.89 -15.62
CA SER A 2 5.57 -37.16 -15.17
C SER A 2 5.91 -35.87 -14.42
N GLY A 3 7.19 -35.50 -14.33
CA GLY A 3 7.64 -34.27 -13.66
C GLY A 3 7.55 -33.02 -14.55
N LEU A 4 7.69 -33.16 -15.88
CA LEU A 4 7.69 -32.03 -16.82
C LEU A 4 6.32 -31.37 -17.00
N THR A 5 5.23 -32.12 -16.83
CA THR A 5 3.86 -31.60 -16.91
C THR A 5 3.51 -30.68 -15.73
N ASN A 6 4.15 -30.86 -14.57
CA ASN A 6 3.92 -30.01 -13.40
C ASN A 6 4.62 -28.64 -13.52
N TYR A 7 5.78 -28.58 -14.18
CA TYR A 7 6.46 -27.32 -14.43
C TYR A 7 5.73 -26.47 -15.47
N LEU A 8 5.09 -27.09 -16.48
CA LEU A 8 4.26 -26.38 -17.45
C LEU A 8 2.99 -25.79 -16.79
N SER A 9 2.36 -26.52 -15.86
CA SER A 9 1.22 -26.00 -15.07
C SER A 9 1.62 -24.89 -14.10
N LEU A 10 2.82 -24.94 -13.50
CA LEU A 10 3.31 -23.86 -12.65
C LEU A 10 3.65 -22.58 -13.45
N ALA A 11 4.15 -22.74 -14.68
CA ALA A 11 4.34 -21.63 -15.61
C ALA A 11 3.00 -21.00 -16.05
N MET A 12 1.95 -21.80 -16.26
CA MET A 12 0.59 -21.28 -16.47
C MET A 12 0.09 -20.47 -15.26
N TYR A 13 0.35 -20.92 -14.03
CA TYR A 13 0.01 -20.16 -12.81
C TYR A 13 0.78 -18.84 -12.71
N PHE A 14 2.03 -18.80 -13.20
CA PHE A 14 2.84 -17.59 -13.27
C PHE A 14 2.32 -16.61 -14.34
N CYS A 15 1.79 -17.11 -15.47
CA CYS A 15 1.14 -16.30 -16.50
C CYS A 15 -0.22 -15.72 -16.05
N THR A 16 -0.99 -16.44 -15.22
CA THR A 16 -2.22 -15.91 -14.63
C THR A 16 -1.98 -14.62 -13.81
N ASN A 17 -0.78 -14.40 -13.30
CA ASN A 17 -0.43 -13.13 -12.63
C ASN A 17 -0.19 -11.95 -13.57
N GLN A 18 0.11 -12.17 -14.86
CA GLN A 18 0.10 -11.10 -15.87
C GLN A 18 -1.32 -10.68 -16.25
N MET A 19 -2.30 -11.56 -16.00
CA MET A 19 -3.71 -11.26 -16.25
C MET A 19 -4.22 -10.19 -15.30
N TRP A 20 -3.78 -10.12 -14.04
CA TRP A 20 -4.24 -9.08 -13.11
C TRP A 20 -3.81 -7.69 -13.53
N THR A 21 -2.56 -7.53 -13.98
CA THR A 21 -2.09 -6.25 -14.52
C THR A 21 -2.83 -5.88 -15.80
N GLN A 22 -3.12 -6.83 -16.70
CA GLN A 22 -3.96 -6.54 -17.87
C GLN A 22 -5.45 -6.38 -17.56
N LEU A 23 -5.99 -6.97 -16.50
CA LEU A 23 -7.40 -6.79 -16.10
C LEU A 23 -7.60 -5.41 -15.48
N PHE A 24 -6.63 -4.93 -14.69
CA PHE A 24 -6.66 -3.60 -14.08
C PHE A 24 -6.26 -2.48 -15.06
N TYR A 25 -5.34 -2.74 -16.00
CA TYR A 25 -4.86 -1.71 -16.93
C TYR A 25 -5.46 -1.81 -18.35
N GLY A 26 -5.84 -3.00 -18.83
CA GLY A 26 -6.34 -3.23 -20.20
C GLY A 26 -7.87 -3.21 -20.33
N ALA A 27 -8.64 -3.45 -19.28
CA ALA A 27 -10.12 -3.44 -19.37
C ALA A 27 -10.73 -2.02 -19.50
N MET A 28 -9.94 -0.96 -19.32
CA MET A 28 -10.39 0.44 -19.43
C MET A 28 -10.17 1.03 -20.83
N ASP A 29 -9.29 0.45 -21.65
CA ASP A 29 -9.00 0.96 -23.00
C ASP A 29 -10.14 0.66 -24.00
N ASP A 30 -10.97 -0.36 -23.75
CA ASP A 30 -12.02 -0.79 -24.69
C ASP A 30 -13.37 -0.08 -24.50
N VAL A 31 -13.56 0.70 -23.42
CA VAL A 31 -14.84 1.40 -23.14
C VAL A 31 -14.87 2.84 -23.69
N THR A 32 -13.75 3.38 -24.16
CA THR A 32 -13.67 4.79 -24.59
C THR A 32 -13.25 4.95 -26.04
N GLY A 33 -13.97 4.27 -26.93
CA GLY A 33 -13.91 4.53 -28.37
C GLY A 33 -14.84 5.68 -28.77
N SER A 34 -14.31 6.91 -28.83
CA SER A 34 -14.57 7.94 -29.88
C SER A 34 -14.46 9.38 -29.36
N SER A 35 -13.28 9.99 -29.53
CA SER A 35 -13.14 11.36 -30.04
C SER A 35 -11.66 11.65 -30.33
N GLU A 36 -11.40 12.04 -31.57
CA GLU A 36 -10.11 12.45 -32.10
C GLU A 36 -9.71 13.82 -31.53
N ALA A 37 -8.95 13.85 -30.43
CA ALA A 37 -8.08 14.97 -30.03
C ALA A 37 -7.32 14.58 -28.75
N ASP A 38 -6.11 14.02 -28.87
CA ASP A 38 -5.00 14.16 -27.91
C ASP A 38 -3.87 13.18 -28.28
N SER A 39 -3.28 13.40 -29.45
CA SER A 39 -2.16 12.61 -29.99
C SER A 39 -0.80 12.90 -29.32
N VAL A 40 -0.78 13.37 -28.07
CA VAL A 40 0.45 13.70 -27.32
C VAL A 40 0.67 12.87 -26.06
N ILE A 41 -0.23 11.95 -25.70
CA ILE A 41 -0.15 11.14 -24.47
C ILE A 41 -0.01 9.64 -24.77
N SER A 42 0.58 9.27 -25.92
CA SER A 42 0.81 7.86 -26.30
C SER A 42 2.25 7.39 -26.10
N LEU A 43 3.09 8.17 -25.39
CA LEU A 43 4.53 7.93 -25.33
C LEU A 43 5.09 7.42 -23.99
N ASP A 44 4.30 7.17 -22.94
CA ASP A 44 4.88 6.74 -21.64
C ASP A 44 4.24 5.50 -20.98
N SER A 45 3.15 4.94 -21.53
CA SER A 45 2.58 3.67 -21.04
C SER A 45 3.23 2.42 -21.63
N ASN A 46 4.19 2.60 -22.54
CA ASN A 46 5.00 1.52 -23.11
C ASN A 46 6.44 1.58 -22.60
N THR A 47 6.63 1.98 -21.33
CA THR A 47 7.90 1.69 -20.68
C THR A 47 7.98 0.18 -20.60
N GLN A 48 8.80 -0.38 -21.49
CA GLN A 48 9.32 -1.73 -21.43
C GLN A 48 9.46 -2.09 -19.96
N ILE A 49 8.61 -2.99 -19.46
CA ILE A 49 8.83 -3.67 -18.19
C ILE A 49 10.05 -4.53 -18.47
N ASP A 50 11.23 -3.90 -18.44
CA ASP A 50 12.47 -4.53 -18.76
C ASP A 50 12.64 -5.71 -17.82
N LYS A 51 12.99 -6.85 -18.40
CA LYS A 51 13.14 -8.16 -17.77
C LYS A 51 14.34 -8.22 -16.80
N GLY A 52 14.54 -7.19 -15.99
CA GLY A 52 15.54 -7.14 -14.93
C GLY A 52 14.94 -7.60 -13.60
N PHE A 53 15.71 -8.39 -12.83
CA PHE A 53 15.29 -8.92 -11.52
C PHE A 53 14.86 -7.84 -10.50
N CYS A 54 15.21 -6.56 -10.72
CA CYS A 54 14.84 -5.42 -9.85
C CYS A 54 14.01 -4.34 -10.58
N SER A 55 13.57 -4.57 -11.82
CA SER A 55 12.82 -3.56 -12.61
C SER A 55 11.45 -3.23 -11.99
N TRP A 56 10.82 -4.22 -11.35
CA TRP A 56 9.58 -4.04 -10.60
C TRP A 56 9.77 -3.04 -9.44
N LEU A 57 10.93 -3.09 -8.78
CA LEU A 57 11.25 -2.23 -7.63
C LEU A 57 11.41 -0.78 -8.09
N THR A 58 12.16 -0.55 -9.16
CA THR A 58 12.31 0.78 -9.76
C THR A 58 10.99 1.31 -10.28
N THR A 59 10.12 0.44 -10.80
CA THR A 59 8.77 0.82 -11.25
C THR A 59 7.92 1.32 -10.08
N ILE A 60 7.96 0.66 -8.92
CA ILE A 60 7.23 1.11 -7.70
C ILE A 60 7.70 2.50 -7.25
N PHE A 61 8.99 2.82 -7.38
CA PHE A 61 9.50 4.16 -7.08
C PHE A 61 9.20 5.19 -8.17
N ARG A 62 8.99 4.77 -9.42
CA ARG A 62 8.77 5.67 -10.57
C ARG A 62 7.30 6.08 -10.77
N ILE A 63 6.34 5.25 -10.39
CA ILE A 63 4.91 5.56 -10.54
C ILE A 63 4.57 6.82 -9.73
N LYS A 64 4.00 7.84 -10.39
CA LYS A 64 3.61 9.11 -9.78
C LYS A 64 2.31 8.96 -9.00
N ASP A 65 2.25 9.58 -7.84
CA ASP A 65 1.10 9.49 -6.91
C ASP A 65 -0.19 10.04 -7.56
N GLU A 66 -0.07 11.03 -8.46
CA GLU A 66 -1.16 11.58 -9.28
C GLU A 66 -1.90 10.55 -10.13
N SER A 67 -1.15 9.63 -10.77
CA SER A 67 -1.73 8.59 -11.63
C SER A 67 -2.45 7.53 -10.80
N ILE A 68 -2.03 7.32 -9.56
CA ILE A 68 -2.67 6.42 -8.61
C ILE A 68 -3.93 7.09 -8.05
N LEU A 69 -3.87 8.38 -7.72
CA LEU A 69 -5.02 9.13 -7.21
C LEU A 69 -6.20 9.08 -8.19
N GLN A 70 -5.93 9.33 -9.47
CA GLN A 70 -6.96 9.34 -10.51
C GLN A 70 -7.61 7.97 -10.74
N LYS A 71 -6.87 6.87 -10.53
CA LYS A 71 -7.33 5.51 -10.86
C LYS A 71 -7.83 4.70 -9.66
N CYS A 72 -7.21 4.89 -8.50
CA CYS A 72 -7.41 4.04 -7.32
C CYS A 72 -7.89 4.81 -6.08
N GLY A 73 -7.96 6.15 -6.17
CA GLY A 73 -8.42 7.00 -5.08
C GLY A 73 -7.38 7.28 -4.00
N PRO A 74 -7.75 8.10 -3.00
CA PRO A 74 -6.83 8.63 -1.98
C PRO A 74 -6.28 7.55 -1.04
N ASP A 75 -7.10 6.57 -0.65
CA ASP A 75 -6.69 5.48 0.25
C ASP A 75 -5.57 4.62 -0.36
N ALA A 76 -5.62 4.41 -1.68
CA ALA A 76 -4.59 3.65 -2.38
C ALA A 76 -3.26 4.40 -2.44
N VAL A 77 -3.31 5.72 -2.64
CA VAL A 77 -2.13 6.60 -2.59
C VAL A 77 -1.49 6.54 -1.21
N GLN A 78 -2.30 6.67 -0.16
CA GLN A 78 -1.84 6.61 1.23
C GLN A 78 -1.11 5.29 1.52
N TYR A 79 -1.71 4.16 1.16
CA TYR A 79 -1.14 2.83 1.37
C TYR A 79 0.17 2.64 0.58
N LEU A 80 0.18 2.97 -0.72
CA LEU A 80 1.35 2.78 -1.56
C LEU A 80 2.50 3.71 -1.17
N SER A 81 2.18 4.93 -0.75
CA SER A 81 3.16 5.86 -0.21
C SER A 81 3.79 5.30 1.06
N PHE A 82 3.01 4.72 1.98
CA PHE A 82 3.53 4.07 3.19
C PHE A 82 4.47 2.91 2.83
N GLN A 83 4.06 2.08 1.88
CA GLN A 83 4.86 0.96 1.41
C GLN A 83 6.19 1.39 0.79
N ARG A 84 6.21 2.48 0.01
CA ARG A 84 7.43 3.06 -0.58
C ARG A 84 8.43 3.48 0.49
N HIS A 85 7.96 4.03 1.61
CA HIS A 85 8.81 4.45 2.73
C HIS A 85 9.37 3.27 3.52
N ILE A 86 8.56 2.22 3.76
CA ILE A 86 9.05 0.97 4.34
C ILE A 86 10.14 0.37 3.46
N LEU A 87 9.90 0.32 2.16
CA LEU A 87 10.84 -0.25 1.20
C LEU A 87 12.18 0.50 1.22
N PHE A 88 12.13 1.83 1.22
CA PHE A 88 13.33 2.67 1.36
C PHE A 88 14.08 2.39 2.68
N TYR A 89 13.36 2.35 3.81
CA TYR A 89 13.96 2.03 5.11
C TYR A 89 14.63 0.65 5.13
N MET A 90 13.95 -0.37 4.59
CA MET A 90 14.48 -1.72 4.47
C MET A 90 15.72 -1.77 3.57
N SER A 91 15.73 -1.02 2.46
CA SER A 91 16.92 -0.90 1.61
C SER A 91 18.11 -0.28 2.34
N VAL A 92 17.89 0.78 3.14
CA VAL A 92 18.95 1.39 3.96
C VAL A 92 19.50 0.39 4.98
N MET A 93 18.63 -0.30 5.72
CA MET A 93 19.07 -1.34 6.66
C MET A 93 19.81 -2.49 5.97
N MET A 94 19.36 -2.88 4.78
CA MET A 94 20.02 -3.93 3.98
C MET A 94 21.44 -3.51 3.60
N VAL A 95 21.64 -2.30 3.08
CA VAL A 95 22.96 -1.79 2.69
C VAL A 95 23.90 -1.73 3.90
N ILE A 96 23.43 -1.24 5.05
CA ILE A 96 24.25 -1.18 6.28
C ILE A 96 24.57 -2.60 6.77
N SER A 97 23.60 -3.51 6.74
CA SER A 97 23.82 -4.90 7.16
C SER A 97 24.81 -5.63 6.27
N LEU A 98 24.74 -5.45 4.96
CA LEU A 98 25.70 -6.05 4.02
C LEU A 98 27.07 -5.36 4.05
N GLY A 99 27.13 -4.05 4.30
CA GLY A 99 28.37 -3.27 4.30
C GLY A 99 29.14 -3.30 5.61
N VAL A 100 28.46 -3.51 6.74
CA VAL A 100 29.07 -3.43 8.09
C VAL A 100 28.90 -4.74 8.84
N VAL A 101 27.66 -5.22 9.01
CA VAL A 101 27.38 -6.41 9.83
C VAL A 101 27.98 -7.67 9.21
N LEU A 102 27.85 -7.84 7.89
CA LEU A 102 28.34 -9.02 7.18
C LEU A 102 29.87 -9.14 7.23
N PRO A 103 30.69 -8.11 6.90
CA PRO A 103 32.14 -8.18 7.07
C PRO A 103 32.57 -8.47 8.51
N ILE A 104 31.88 -7.88 9.49
CA ILE A 104 32.16 -8.12 10.91
C ILE A 104 31.90 -9.59 11.26
N ASN A 105 30.80 -10.18 10.79
CA ASN A 105 30.49 -11.59 11.03
C ASN A 105 31.56 -12.52 10.43
N PHE A 106 32.11 -12.19 9.25
CA PHE A 106 33.19 -12.95 8.62
C PHE A 106 34.56 -12.81 9.31
N GLN A 107 34.76 -11.85 10.22
CA GLN A 107 35.99 -11.77 11.04
C GLN A 107 36.03 -12.86 12.13
N GLY A 108 34.88 -13.47 12.42
CA GLY A 108 34.78 -14.58 13.34
C GLY A 108 35.51 -15.84 12.85
N THR A 109 36.02 -16.62 13.79
CA THR A 109 36.70 -17.90 13.50
C THR A 109 36.04 -19.09 14.19
N LEU A 110 34.85 -18.90 14.77
CA LEU A 110 34.19 -19.95 15.55
C LEU A 110 33.49 -21.00 14.68
N GLN A 111 33.09 -20.65 13.46
CA GLN A 111 32.44 -21.59 12.55
C GLN A 111 33.51 -22.35 11.74
N GLY A 112 33.55 -23.68 11.86
CA GLY A 112 34.64 -24.51 11.32
C GLY A 112 34.52 -24.92 9.84
N ASP A 113 33.31 -24.98 9.26
CA ASP A 113 33.13 -25.39 7.86
C ASP A 113 32.96 -24.18 6.94
N GLU A 114 33.79 -24.05 5.92
CA GLU A 114 33.83 -22.92 4.97
C GLU A 114 32.52 -22.68 4.19
N THR A 115 31.63 -23.68 4.14
CA THR A 115 30.35 -23.60 3.41
C THR A 115 29.13 -23.34 4.31
N ASN A 116 29.32 -23.23 5.63
CA ASN A 116 28.22 -23.05 6.56
C ASN A 116 27.74 -21.60 6.61
N PHE A 117 26.42 -21.41 6.52
CA PHE A 117 25.81 -20.08 6.62
C PHE A 117 26.09 -19.37 7.96
N GLY A 118 26.46 -20.12 8.99
CA GLY A 118 26.84 -19.60 10.32
C GLY A 118 27.92 -18.51 10.26
N HIS A 119 28.84 -18.56 9.28
CA HIS A 119 29.86 -17.52 9.04
C HIS A 119 29.30 -16.12 8.81
N THR A 120 28.09 -16.03 8.27
CA THR A 120 27.44 -14.74 7.96
C THR A 120 26.66 -14.17 9.14
N THR A 121 26.66 -14.86 10.28
CA THR A 121 25.82 -14.54 11.44
C THR A 121 26.65 -14.27 12.69
N LEU A 122 25.97 -13.82 13.74
CA LEU A 122 26.58 -13.53 15.04
C LEU A 122 27.30 -14.74 15.66
N SER A 123 26.89 -15.97 15.32
CA SER A 123 27.47 -17.20 15.91
C SER A 123 28.94 -17.40 15.57
N ASN A 124 29.46 -16.73 14.53
CA ASN A 124 30.85 -16.86 14.13
C ASN A 124 31.80 -16.03 15.02
N LEU A 125 31.28 -15.03 15.74
CA LEU A 125 32.05 -14.11 16.57
C LEU A 125 32.25 -14.64 18.00
N ASP A 126 33.44 -14.40 18.56
CA ASP A 126 33.70 -14.70 19.98
C ASP A 126 32.74 -13.95 20.91
N PRO A 127 32.09 -14.62 21.88
CA PRO A 127 31.21 -13.99 22.87
C PRO A 127 31.84 -12.85 23.68
N ASN A 128 33.17 -12.80 23.79
CA ASN A 128 33.91 -11.77 24.50
C ASN A 128 34.44 -10.67 23.57
N SER A 129 34.13 -10.75 22.27
CA SER A 129 34.60 -9.81 21.28
C SER A 129 33.92 -8.44 21.40
N PRO A 130 34.66 -7.31 21.32
CA PRO A 130 34.06 -5.98 21.30
C PRO A 130 33.19 -5.74 20.06
N TRP A 131 33.33 -6.55 19.00
CA TRP A 131 32.54 -6.44 17.76
C TRP A 131 31.04 -6.66 18.00
N LEU A 132 30.66 -7.40 19.05
CA LEU A 132 29.25 -7.60 19.43
C LEU A 132 28.54 -6.29 19.76
N TRP A 133 29.26 -5.31 20.31
CA TRP A 133 28.71 -3.99 20.63
C TRP A 133 28.30 -3.22 19.37
N VAL A 134 28.92 -3.48 18.22
CA VAL A 134 28.50 -2.87 16.95
C VAL A 134 27.08 -3.31 16.59
N HIS A 135 26.74 -4.58 16.80
CA HIS A 135 25.39 -5.08 16.51
C HIS A 135 24.36 -4.51 17.48
N VAL A 136 24.70 -4.43 18.77
CA VAL A 136 23.84 -3.83 19.79
C VAL A 136 23.59 -2.35 19.49
N THR A 137 24.65 -1.59 19.18
CA THR A 137 24.53 -0.17 18.85
C THR A 137 23.74 0.06 17.57
N LEU A 138 23.95 -0.74 16.52
CA LEU A 138 23.16 -0.68 15.28
C LEU A 138 21.69 -1.01 15.52
N ALA A 139 21.38 -2.06 16.29
CA ALA A 139 20.00 -2.42 16.63
C ALA A 139 19.30 -1.30 17.40
N ILE A 140 19.98 -0.68 18.37
CA ILE A 140 19.47 0.48 19.10
C ILE A 140 19.29 1.68 18.17
N LEU A 141 20.14 1.88 17.15
CA LEU A 141 20.07 3.02 16.22
C LEU A 141 18.99 2.85 15.14
N TYR A 142 18.74 1.63 14.67
CA TYR A 142 17.68 1.36 13.69
C TYR A 142 16.29 1.73 14.20
N LEU A 143 16.05 1.57 15.50
CA LEU A 143 14.76 1.88 16.13
C LEU A 143 14.38 3.38 16.03
N PRO A 144 15.18 4.34 16.54
CA PRO A 144 14.90 5.76 16.38
C PRO A 144 14.97 6.20 14.92
N LEU A 145 15.82 5.60 14.08
CA LEU A 145 15.86 5.88 12.64
C LEU A 145 14.51 5.54 11.99
N GLY A 146 13.97 4.36 12.27
CA GLY A 146 12.64 3.93 11.81
C GLY A 146 11.54 4.87 12.29
N ILE A 147 11.57 5.27 13.56
CA ILE A 147 10.61 6.23 14.13
C ILE A 147 10.69 7.59 13.43
N ILE A 148 11.89 8.12 13.18
CA ILE A 148 12.08 9.42 12.52
C ILE A 148 11.53 9.38 11.09
N ILE A 149 11.85 8.33 10.33
CA ILE A 149 11.38 8.15 8.94
C ILE A 149 9.86 8.03 8.94
N MET A 150 9.28 7.19 9.80
CA MET A 150 7.83 7.02 9.88
C MET A 150 7.11 8.29 10.34
N ARG A 151 7.69 9.04 11.28
CA ARG A 151 7.10 10.30 11.76
C ARG A 151 7.12 11.37 10.69
N ARG A 152 8.25 11.55 9.98
CA ARG A 152 8.35 12.44 8.82
C ARG A 152 7.29 12.09 7.79
N PHE A 153 7.15 10.80 7.48
CA PHE A 153 6.17 10.30 6.54
C PHE A 153 4.72 10.59 6.96
N SER A 154 4.35 10.25 8.19
CA SER A 154 2.99 10.43 8.69
C SER A 154 2.55 11.91 8.71
N ILE A 155 3.50 12.84 8.91
CA ILE A 155 3.23 14.28 8.83
C ILE A 155 3.00 14.72 7.37
N THR A 156 3.82 14.25 6.44
CA THR A 156 3.67 14.59 5.01
C THR A 156 2.33 14.11 4.45
N LEU A 157 1.91 12.88 4.76
CA LEU A 157 0.63 12.34 4.30
C LEU A 157 -0.59 13.13 4.79
N LYS A 158 -0.62 13.46 6.09
CA LYS A 158 -1.79 14.12 6.69
C LYS A 158 -2.07 15.48 6.08
N LEU A 159 -1.03 16.19 5.65
CA LEU A 159 -1.16 17.48 4.97
C LEU A 159 -1.78 17.34 3.57
N GLU A 160 -1.63 16.19 2.93
CA GLU A 160 -2.17 15.93 1.59
C GLU A 160 -3.62 15.44 1.63
N GLU A 161 -4.03 14.76 2.70
CA GLU A 161 -5.41 14.31 2.93
C GLU A 161 -6.37 15.43 3.34
N GLU A 162 -5.89 16.45 4.08
CA GLU A 162 -6.76 17.51 4.62
C GLU A 162 -7.35 18.45 3.55
N ASP A 163 -6.79 18.49 2.34
CA ASP A 163 -7.29 19.33 1.23
C ASP A 163 -8.49 18.69 0.49
N GLY A 164 -8.82 17.43 0.81
CA GLY A 164 -9.93 16.68 0.23
C GLY A 164 -11.28 16.99 0.84
N GLY A 165 -11.85 18.16 0.53
CA GLY A 165 -13.28 18.48 0.59
C GLY A 165 -14.08 17.98 1.81
N VAL A 166 -14.37 18.88 2.75
CA VAL A 166 -15.28 18.64 3.89
C VAL A 166 -16.52 17.85 3.45
N SER A 167 -16.73 16.66 4.03
CA SER A 167 -17.91 15.85 3.76
C SER A 167 -19.17 16.67 4.07
N ARG A 168 -19.98 16.92 3.04
CA ARG A 168 -21.25 17.68 3.15
C ARG A 168 -22.41 16.83 3.65
N THR A 169 -22.16 15.55 3.91
CA THR A 169 -23.16 14.59 4.37
C THR A 169 -22.85 14.16 5.80
N LEU A 170 -23.83 14.34 6.69
CA LEU A 170 -23.72 13.96 8.10
C LEU A 170 -24.57 12.72 8.37
N MET A 171 -23.95 11.68 8.93
CA MET A 171 -24.68 10.52 9.44
C MET A 171 -25.07 10.76 10.90
N ILE A 172 -26.37 10.79 11.17
CA ILE A 172 -26.91 11.01 12.52
C ILE A 172 -27.45 9.68 13.03
N THR A 173 -26.95 9.25 14.19
CA THR A 173 -27.33 7.98 14.81
C THR A 173 -28.13 8.21 16.08
N ASN A 174 -28.79 7.16 16.59
CA ASN A 174 -29.52 7.15 17.86
C ASN A 174 -30.76 8.09 17.92
N ILE A 175 -31.47 8.24 16.80
CA ILE A 175 -32.75 8.97 16.76
C ILE A 175 -33.87 8.04 17.30
N PRO A 176 -34.67 8.46 18.29
CA PRO A 176 -35.79 7.66 18.77
C PRO A 176 -36.78 7.36 17.64
N ARG A 177 -37.25 6.11 17.53
CA ARG A 177 -38.16 5.67 16.45
C ARG A 177 -39.43 6.51 16.31
N THR A 178 -39.91 7.07 17.43
CA THR A 178 -41.11 7.92 17.48
C THR A 178 -40.95 9.24 16.71
N TYR A 179 -39.72 9.73 16.55
CA TYR A 179 -39.40 10.99 15.87
C TYR A 179 -38.57 10.76 14.59
N CYS A 180 -38.49 9.50 14.14
CA CYS A 180 -37.73 9.11 12.96
C CYS A 180 -38.59 9.25 11.69
N ASP A 181 -39.15 10.45 11.50
CA ASP A 181 -39.86 10.82 10.28
C ASP A 181 -39.12 11.96 9.58
N THR A 182 -39.11 11.90 8.25
CA THR A 182 -38.41 12.87 7.39
C THR A 182 -38.93 14.29 7.61
N ALA A 183 -40.25 14.47 7.74
CA ALA A 183 -40.87 15.78 7.91
C ALA A 183 -40.52 16.41 9.26
N ASP A 184 -40.58 15.62 10.33
CA ASP A 184 -40.24 16.05 11.69
C ASP A 184 -38.76 16.40 11.82
N LEU A 185 -37.86 15.59 11.23
CA LEU A 185 -36.43 15.87 11.20
C LEU A 185 -36.13 17.13 10.40
N GLN A 186 -36.74 17.29 9.22
CA GLN A 186 -36.53 18.47 8.39
C GLN A 186 -37.04 19.75 9.08
N ARG A 187 -38.15 19.67 9.83
CA ARG A 187 -38.63 20.78 10.65
C ARG A 187 -37.64 21.09 11.77
N HIS A 188 -37.19 20.08 12.51
CA HIS A 188 -36.25 20.23 13.61
C HIS A 188 -34.93 20.91 13.16
N PHE A 189 -34.33 20.46 12.05
CA PHE A 189 -33.08 21.06 11.57
C PHE A 189 -33.28 22.48 11.05
N ARG A 190 -34.42 22.80 10.42
CA ARG A 190 -34.74 24.18 10.00
C ARG A 190 -34.93 25.12 11.20
N GLU A 191 -35.54 24.65 12.28
CA GLU A 191 -35.72 25.43 13.50
C GLU A 191 -34.40 25.60 14.26
N ALA A 192 -33.58 24.55 14.35
CA ALA A 192 -32.33 24.55 15.09
C ALA A 192 -31.18 25.25 14.35
N TYR A 193 -31.14 25.15 13.02
CA TYR A 193 -30.06 25.66 12.17
C TYR A 193 -30.62 26.44 10.96
N PRO A 194 -31.22 27.61 11.17
CA PRO A 194 -31.87 28.39 10.11
C PRO A 194 -30.91 28.94 9.05
N GLU A 195 -29.61 29.01 9.37
CA GLU A 195 -28.57 29.53 8.47
C GLU A 195 -27.97 28.46 7.54
N ILE A 196 -28.31 27.18 7.76
CA ILE A 196 -27.76 26.05 6.99
C ILE A 196 -28.80 25.57 5.97
N GLU A 197 -28.43 25.56 4.70
CA GLU A 197 -29.25 24.97 3.64
C GLU A 197 -29.13 23.45 3.66
N ILE A 198 -30.23 22.76 3.98
CA ILE A 198 -30.31 21.30 3.99
C ILE A 198 -30.74 20.84 2.59
N GLN A 199 -29.84 20.16 1.86
CA GLN A 199 -30.17 19.62 0.54
C GLN A 199 -31.13 18.44 0.59
N ASP A 200 -30.85 17.44 1.44
CA ASP A 200 -31.62 16.20 1.47
C ASP A 200 -31.53 15.51 2.85
N ILE A 201 -32.56 14.73 3.19
CA ILE A 201 -32.60 13.88 4.39
C ILE A 201 -33.06 12.48 3.97
N GLN A 202 -32.17 11.51 4.12
CA GLN A 202 -32.45 10.11 3.82
C GLN A 202 -32.48 9.29 5.11
N LEU A 203 -33.56 8.50 5.29
CA LEU A 203 -33.66 7.56 6.40
C LEU A 203 -32.93 6.27 6.05
N ALA A 204 -32.13 5.76 6.99
CA ALA A 204 -31.47 4.47 6.87
C ALA A 204 -32.40 3.35 7.34
N TYR A 205 -32.69 2.39 6.46
CA TYR A 205 -33.55 1.24 6.75
C TYR A 205 -32.74 -0.05 6.89
N ASP A 206 -33.24 -1.00 7.69
CA ASP A 206 -32.66 -2.34 7.81
C ASP A 206 -33.00 -3.17 6.57
N ILE A 207 -32.00 -3.34 5.70
CA ILE A 207 -32.11 -4.11 4.46
C ILE A 207 -31.60 -5.55 4.61
N THR A 208 -31.28 -6.03 5.82
CA THR A 208 -30.65 -7.34 6.04
C THR A 208 -31.45 -8.47 5.39
N ARG A 209 -32.77 -8.49 5.56
CA ARG A 209 -33.65 -9.51 4.97
C ARG A 209 -33.72 -9.44 3.45
N VAL A 210 -33.74 -8.23 2.89
CA VAL A 210 -33.81 -7.98 1.44
C VAL A 210 -32.50 -8.39 0.77
N SER A 211 -31.36 -8.10 1.41
CA SER A 211 -30.03 -8.46 0.89
C SER A 211 -29.76 -9.97 0.84
N VAL A 212 -30.44 -10.76 1.68
CA VAL A 212 -30.34 -12.23 1.65
C VAL A 212 -31.13 -12.78 0.46
N LEU A 213 -32.35 -12.31 0.27
CA LEU A 213 -33.20 -12.68 -0.86
C LEU A 213 -32.56 -12.33 -2.21
N ASP A 214 -31.92 -11.16 -2.33
CA ASP A 214 -31.24 -10.73 -3.55
C ASP A 214 -30.06 -11.63 -3.97
N LYS A 215 -29.42 -12.31 -3.02
CA LYS A 215 -28.31 -13.25 -3.29
C LYS A 215 -28.78 -14.66 -3.67
N GLU A 216 -30.06 -14.97 -3.47
CA GLU A 216 -30.66 -16.27 -3.77
C GLU A 216 -31.22 -16.34 -5.21
N TRP A 217 -31.27 -15.21 -5.92
CA TRP A 217 -31.64 -15.10 -7.34
C TRP A 217 -30.40 -14.88 -8.22
#